data_AF-A0A9X8H929-F1
#
_entry.id   AF-A0A9X8H929-F1
#
_cell.length_a   1.000
_cell.length_b   1.000
_cell.length_c   1.000
_cell.angle_alpha   90.00
_cell.angle_beta   90.00
_cell.angle_gamma   90.00
#
_symmetry.space_group_name_H-M   'P 1'
#
loop_
_entity.id
_entity.type
_entity.pdbx_description
1 polymer ?
#
loop_
_entity_poly.entity_id
_entity_poly.type
_entity_poly.pdbx_seq_one_letter_code
_entity_poly.pdbx_strand_id
1 'polypeptide(L)'
;MKYSNLVNGFTDLNLTKLDVLTGLAEVKIGVAYWHKGVKLSGMPSNLQVLEESTVQYETLPGWSEDISKCRTFDELPENAQKFVLRVEALLGTHIKWIGVGQDRTDVIERAHPLQKVAAPVAV
;
A
#
# COMPACT_ATOMS: atom_id res chain seq x y z
N MET A 1 -4.77 6.49 -3.64
CA MET A 1 -5.04 5.83 -2.36
C MET A 1 -5.31 6.79 -1.20
N LYS A 2 -4.42 7.71 -0.80
CA LYS A 2 -4.72 8.67 0.31
C LYS A 2 -6.04 9.43 0.13
N TYR A 3 -6.29 9.95 -1.08
CA TYR A 3 -7.57 10.59 -1.43
C TYR A 3 -8.77 9.63 -1.28
N SER A 4 -8.63 8.40 -1.78
CA SER A 4 -9.65 7.36 -1.67
C SER A 4 -9.96 7.02 -0.21
N ASN A 5 -8.94 6.93 0.66
CA ASN A 5 -9.13 6.70 2.10
C ASN A 5 -9.87 7.86 2.75
N LEU A 6 -9.52 9.11 2.40
CA LEU A 6 -10.19 10.30 2.92
C LEU A 6 -11.68 10.33 2.56
N VAL A 7 -12.02 10.00 1.32
CA VAL A 7 -13.41 10.07 0.83
C VAL A 7 -14.26 8.92 1.36
N ASN A 8 -13.71 7.70 1.44
CA ASN A 8 -14.49 6.51 1.79
C ASN A 8 -14.39 6.11 3.27
N GLY A 9 -13.39 6.61 4.00
CA GLY A 9 -13.20 6.27 5.42
C GLY A 9 -12.92 4.79 5.65
N PHE A 10 -12.05 4.17 4.86
CA PHE A 10 -11.75 2.74 4.99
C PHE A 10 -11.20 2.39 6.38
N THR A 11 -11.79 1.38 7.01
CA THR A 11 -11.24 0.75 8.22
C THR A 11 -10.09 -0.19 7.87
N ASP A 12 -10.30 -1.00 6.84
CA ASP A 12 -9.40 -2.05 6.40
C ASP A 12 -9.25 -2.05 4.88
N LEU A 13 -8.09 -2.48 4.40
CA LEU A 13 -7.76 -2.64 2.98
C LEU A 13 -7.53 -4.11 2.62
N ASN A 14 -7.92 -4.46 1.41
CA ASN A 14 -7.55 -5.70 0.74
C ASN A 14 -6.47 -5.40 -0.31
N LEU A 15 -5.22 -5.79 -0.04
CA LEU A 15 -4.12 -5.67 -0.98
C LEU A 15 -4.12 -6.90 -1.90
N THR A 16 -4.42 -6.69 -3.18
CA THR A 16 -4.49 -7.80 -4.15
C THR A 16 -3.23 -7.88 -5.00
N LYS A 17 -2.97 -9.07 -5.55
CA LYS A 17 -1.90 -9.33 -6.53
C LYS A 17 -0.49 -9.01 -6.05
N LEU A 18 -0.18 -9.32 -4.79
CA LEU A 18 1.18 -9.13 -4.28
C LEU A 18 2.19 -10.01 -5.03
N ASP A 19 1.75 -11.19 -5.50
CA ASP A 19 2.52 -12.17 -6.26
C ASP A 19 3.06 -11.63 -7.59
N VAL A 20 2.36 -10.67 -8.20
CA VAL A 20 2.79 -10.05 -9.47
C VAL A 20 4.07 -9.22 -9.29
N LEU A 21 4.41 -8.82 -8.06
CA LEU A 21 5.63 -8.08 -7.77
C LEU A 21 6.83 -9.00 -7.50
N THR A 22 6.62 -10.31 -7.38
CA THR A 22 7.68 -11.29 -7.19
C THR A 22 8.61 -11.33 -8.41
N GLY A 23 9.91 -11.36 -8.17
CA GLY A 23 10.96 -11.36 -9.20
C GLY A 23 11.48 -9.97 -9.56
N LEU A 24 10.85 -8.89 -9.08
CA LEU A 24 11.40 -7.54 -9.22
C LEU A 24 12.57 -7.33 -8.26
N ALA A 25 13.65 -6.71 -8.73
CA ALA A 25 14.79 -6.34 -7.88
C ALA A 25 14.42 -5.22 -6.89
N GLU A 26 13.56 -4.30 -7.32
CA GLU A 26 13.08 -3.17 -6.53
C GLU A 26 11.59 -2.91 -6.81
N VAL A 27 10.89 -2.41 -5.80
CA VAL A 27 9.48 -2.00 -5.88
C VAL A 27 9.36 -0.53 -5.52
N LYS A 28 8.61 0.23 -6.31
CA LYS A 28 8.44 1.69 -6.14
C LYS A 28 7.03 2.04 -5.67
N ILE A 29 6.94 2.85 -4.63
CA ILE A 29 5.68 3.40 -4.11
C ILE A 29 5.63 4.89 -4.44
N GLY A 30 4.61 5.32 -5.20
CA GLY A 30 4.37 6.74 -5.44
C GLY A 30 3.87 7.44 -4.18
N VAL A 31 4.67 8.33 -3.60
CA VAL A 31 4.38 8.97 -2.30
C VAL A 31 3.93 10.42 -2.42
N ALA A 32 4.23 11.09 -3.53
CA ALA A 32 3.77 12.45 -3.80
C ALA A 32 3.74 12.75 -5.31
N TYR A 33 2.96 13.76 -5.67
CA TYR A 33 2.94 14.35 -7.01
C TYR A 33 3.58 15.74 -6.96
N TRP A 34 4.27 16.11 -8.04
CA TRP A 34 4.88 17.41 -8.25
C TRP A 34 4.42 17.97 -9.59
N HIS A 35 4.05 19.24 -9.62
CA HIS A 35 3.67 19.93 -10.85
C HIS A 35 4.40 21.27 -10.90
N LYS A 36 5.15 21.51 -11.98
CA LYS A 36 5.92 22.77 -12.19
C LYS A 36 6.79 23.15 -10.99
N GLY A 37 7.45 22.16 -10.38
CA GLY A 37 8.34 22.35 -9.23
C GLY A 37 7.63 22.49 -7.87
N VAL A 38 6.29 22.44 -7.83
CA VAL A 38 5.50 22.53 -6.59
C VAL A 38 4.95 21.16 -6.21
N LYS A 39 5.13 20.77 -4.94
CA LYS A 39 4.56 19.54 -4.39
C LYS A 39 3.05 19.70 -4.22
N LEU A 40 2.30 18.76 -4.76
CA LEU A 40 0.85 18.71 -4.60
C LEU A 40 0.46 18.07 -3.26
N SER A 41 -0.64 18.53 -2.68
CA SER A 41 -1.20 17.99 -1.42
C SER A 41 -1.82 16.60 -1.59
N GLY A 42 -2.15 16.21 -2.82
CA GLY A 42 -2.78 14.94 -3.15
C GLY A 42 -2.82 14.71 -4.67
N MET A 43 -3.63 13.73 -5.08
CA MET A 43 -3.87 13.49 -6.50
C MET A 43 -4.59 14.71 -7.11
N PRO A 44 -4.08 15.31 -8.20
CA PRO A 44 -4.75 16.42 -8.85
C PRO A 44 -6.09 15.99 -9.46
N SER A 45 -7.10 16.86 -9.36
CA SER A 45 -8.42 16.64 -9.94
C SER A 45 -8.50 17.04 -11.43
N ASN A 46 -7.55 17.85 -11.91
CA ASN A 46 -7.46 18.26 -13.31
C ASN A 46 -6.55 17.29 -14.08
N LEU A 47 -7.08 16.74 -15.19
CA LEU A 47 -6.37 15.78 -16.03
C LEU A 47 -5.09 16.34 -16.66
N GLN A 48 -5.10 17.60 -17.12
CA GLN A 48 -3.92 18.23 -17.71
C GLN A 48 -2.81 18.41 -16.66
N VAL A 49 -3.19 18.78 -15.43
CA VAL A 49 -2.24 18.87 -14.31
C VAL A 49 -1.66 17.51 -13.98
N LEU A 50 -2.49 16.45 -13.99
CA LEU A 50 -2.06 15.08 -13.72
C LEU A 50 -1.06 14.60 -14.78
N GLU A 51 -1.33 14.85 -16.05
CA GLU A 51 -0.47 14.47 -17.17
C GLU A 51 0.91 15.15 -17.10
N GLU A 52 0.94 16.44 -16.72
CA GLU A 52 2.18 17.20 -16.53
C GLU A 52 2.87 16.94 -15.18
N SER A 53 2.27 16.14 -14.29
CA SER A 53 2.82 15.89 -12.95
C SER A 53 3.89 14.80 -12.95
N THR A 54 4.96 15.01 -12.18
CA THR A 54 5.94 13.96 -11.87
C THR A 54 5.62 13.30 -10.53
N VAL A 55 5.93 12.01 -10.42
CA VAL A 55 5.71 11.23 -9.20
C VAL A 55 7.02 11.09 -8.44
N GLN A 56 7.00 11.47 -7.16
CA GLN A 56 8.07 11.13 -6.24
C GLN A 56 7.85 9.69 -5.75
N TYR A 57 8.85 8.85 -5.94
CA TYR A 57 8.82 7.45 -5.51
C TYR A 57 9.67 7.21 -4.27
N GLU A 58 9.20 6.29 -3.43
CA GLU A 58 10.02 5.59 -2.46
C GLU A 58 10.34 4.21 -3.00
N THR A 59 11.62 3.82 -2.96
CA THR A 59 12.09 2.54 -3.48
C THR A 59 12.36 1.58 -2.33
N LEU A 60 11.82 0.37 -2.42
CA LEU A 60 12.06 -0.73 -1.49
C LEU A 60 12.73 -1.89 -2.25
N PRO A 61 13.56 -2.70 -1.58
CA PRO A 61 14.05 -3.94 -2.18
C PRO A 61 12.88 -4.88 -2.49
N GLY A 62 12.94 -5.55 -3.64
CA GLY A 62 11.96 -6.57 -4.00
C GLY A 62 12.28 -7.94 -3.38
N TRP A 63 11.60 -8.98 -3.88
CA TRP A 63 11.74 -10.36 -3.44
C TRP A 63 11.61 -11.29 -4.64
N SER A 64 12.17 -12.49 -4.55
CA SER A 64 12.14 -13.49 -5.63
C SER A 64 11.53 -14.83 -5.23
N GLU A 65 11.25 -15.01 -3.94
CA GLU A 65 10.64 -16.18 -3.37
C GLU A 65 9.16 -16.28 -3.80
N ASP A 66 8.71 -17.51 -4.09
CA ASP A 66 7.31 -17.77 -4.37
C ASP A 66 6.47 -17.61 -3.10
N ILE A 67 5.46 -16.73 -3.17
CA ILE A 67 4.55 -16.43 -2.06
C ILE A 67 3.18 -17.11 -2.20
N SER A 68 2.93 -17.83 -3.30
CA SER A 68 1.62 -18.43 -3.62
C SER A 68 1.09 -19.39 -2.56
N LYS A 69 2.00 -19.98 -1.78
CA LYS A 69 1.68 -20.92 -0.69
C LYS A 69 1.64 -20.29 0.69
N CYS A 70 2.00 -19.03 0.84
CA CYS A 70 1.93 -18.33 2.13
C CYS A 70 0.46 -18.21 2.58
N ARG A 71 0.19 -18.50 3.85
CA ARG A 71 -1.12 -18.40 4.50
C ARG A 71 -1.10 -17.54 5.76
N THR A 72 0.09 -17.27 6.29
CA THR A 72 0.29 -16.32 7.39
C THR A 72 1.21 -15.18 6.95
N PHE A 73 1.14 -14.03 7.63
CA PHE A 73 1.96 -12.87 7.29
C PHE A 73 3.46 -13.14 7.48
N ASP A 74 3.81 -13.91 8.50
CA ASP A 74 5.20 -14.23 8.84
C ASP A 74 5.84 -15.22 7.87
N GLU A 75 5.04 -15.94 7.07
CA GLU A 75 5.53 -16.79 5.98
C GLU A 75 5.96 -16.00 4.74
N LEU A 76 5.60 -14.72 4.64
CA LEU A 76 6.04 -13.88 3.53
C LEU A 76 7.54 -13.57 3.65
N PRO A 77 8.25 -13.39 2.52
CA PRO A 77 9.60 -12.86 2.52
C PRO A 77 9.68 -11.50 3.23
N GLU A 78 10.79 -11.24 3.92
CA GLU A 78 10.97 -10.03 4.73
C GLU A 78 10.71 -8.75 3.92
N ASN A 79 11.15 -8.71 2.66
CA ASN A 79 10.94 -7.56 1.79
C ASN A 79 9.47 -7.38 1.37
N ALA A 80 8.73 -8.48 1.18
CA ALA A 80 7.29 -8.44 0.93
C ALA A 80 6.53 -7.91 2.17
N GLN A 81 6.91 -8.37 3.36
CA GLN A 81 6.36 -7.85 4.62
C GLN A 81 6.62 -6.35 4.77
N LYS A 82 7.86 -5.90 4.52
CA LYS A 82 8.25 -4.48 4.56
C LYS A 82 7.43 -3.64 3.58
N PHE A 83 7.19 -4.14 2.38
CA PHE A 83 6.33 -3.46 1.41
C PHE A 83 4.90 -3.27 1.95
N VAL A 84 4.26 -4.33 2.44
CA VAL A 84 2.90 -4.27 3.00
C VAL A 84 2.83 -3.28 4.17
N LEU A 85 3.75 -3.40 5.14
CA LEU A 85 3.81 -2.51 6.30
C LEU A 85 4.08 -1.06 5.90
N ARG A 86 4.87 -0.83 4.85
CA ARG A 86 5.13 0.52 4.37
C ARG A 86 3.91 1.16 3.72
N VAL A 87 3.17 0.40 2.90
CA VAL A 87 1.90 0.87 2.32
C VAL A 87 0.89 1.18 3.43
N GLU A 88 0.77 0.30 4.43
CA GLU A 88 -0.08 0.49 5.61
C GLU A 88 0.29 1.77 6.37
N ALA A 89 1.58 2.00 6.65
CA ALA A 89 2.06 3.21 7.32
C ALA A 89 1.83 4.50 6.50
N LEU A 90 1.97 4.45 5.17
CA LEU A 90 1.72 5.59 4.29
C LEU A 90 0.24 5.96 4.22
N LEU A 91 -0.64 4.98 4.36
CA LEU A 91 -2.09 5.15 4.27
C LEU A 91 -2.76 5.39 5.63
N GLY A 92 -2.13 4.95 6.73
CA GLY A 92 -2.72 4.99 8.07
C GLY A 92 -3.93 4.06 8.21
N THR A 93 -4.05 3.06 7.34
CA THR A 93 -5.19 2.13 7.29
C THR A 93 -4.67 0.71 7.22
N HIS A 94 -5.21 -0.17 8.07
CA HIS A 94 -4.76 -1.55 8.19
C HIS A 94 -4.99 -2.35 6.90
N ILE A 95 -4.01 -3.15 6.48
CA ILE A 95 -4.17 -4.09 5.37
C ILE A 95 -4.57 -5.45 5.94
N LYS A 96 -5.86 -5.72 5.96
CA LYS A 96 -6.42 -6.94 6.55
C LYS A 96 -6.25 -8.16 5.65
N TRP A 97 -6.44 -8.00 4.35
CA TRP A 97 -6.34 -9.11 3.40
C TRP A 97 -5.21 -8.88 2.41
N ILE A 98 -4.45 -9.93 2.12
CA ILE A 98 -3.32 -9.89 1.18
C ILE A 98 -3.45 -11.06 0.20
N GLY A 99 -3.73 -10.77 -1.06
CA GLY A 99 -3.77 -11.76 -2.14
C GLY A 99 -2.36 -12.13 -2.57
N VAL A 100 -2.02 -13.41 -2.46
CA VAL A 100 -0.68 -13.97 -2.73
C VAL A 100 -0.68 -14.93 -3.92
N GLY A 101 -1.79 -15.10 -4.62
CA GLY A 101 -1.90 -15.98 -5.78
C GLY A 101 -3.21 -15.80 -6.54
N GLN A 102 -3.45 -16.69 -7.50
CA GLN A 102 -4.59 -16.59 -8.44
C GLN A 102 -5.84 -17.28 -7.89
N ASP A 103 -5.69 -18.28 -7.01
CA ASP A 103 -6.83 -19.01 -6.49
C ASP A 103 -7.57 -18.21 -5.42
N ARG A 104 -8.88 -18.48 -5.28
CA ARG A 104 -9.74 -17.80 -4.28
C ARG A 104 -9.22 -17.95 -2.84
N THR A 105 -8.49 -19.02 -2.56
CA THR A 105 -7.92 -19.34 -1.25
C THR A 105 -6.50 -18.82 -1.06
N ASP A 106 -5.89 -18.21 -2.09
CA ASP A 106 -4.54 -17.65 -2.01
C ASP A 106 -4.58 -16.24 -1.42
N VAL A 107 -5.10 -16.15 -0.20
CA VAL A 107 -5.26 -14.91 0.56
C VAL A 107 -4.81 -15.13 2.00
N ILE A 108 -3.97 -14.22 2.49
CA ILE A 108 -3.62 -14.10 3.91
C ILE A 108 -4.64 -13.15 4.57
N GLU A 109 -5.20 -13.54 5.71
CA GLU A 109 -6.01 -12.68 6.56
C GLU A 109 -5.23 -12.33 7.84
N ARG A 110 -5.17 -11.03 8.16
CA ARG A 110 -4.53 -10.48 9.36
C ARG A 110 -5.59 -10.05 10.37
N ALA A 111 -5.33 -10.29 11.65
CA ALA A 111 -6.16 -9.73 12.70
C ALA A 111 -5.88 -8.22 12.82
N HIS A 112 -6.94 -7.43 12.97
CA HIS A 112 -6.80 -5.98 13.18
C HIS A 112 -6.06 -5.75 14.52
N PRO A 113 -4.94 -5.02 14.54
CA PRO A 113 -4.29 -4.67 15.79
C PRO A 113 -5.25 -3.81 16.61
N LEU A 114 -5.53 -4.18 17.86
CA LEU A 114 -6.47 -3.45 18.73
C LEU A 114 -6.19 -1.93 18.64
N GLN A 115 -7.15 -1.18 18.13
CA GLN A 115 -7.00 0.26 17.95
C GLN A 115 -6.91 0.89 19.34
N LYS A 116 -5.72 1.38 19.73
CA LYS A 116 -5.66 2.39 20.80
C LYS A 116 -6.38 3.60 20.23
N VAL A 117 -7.61 3.83 20.68
CA VAL A 117 -8.44 4.97 20.29
C VAL A 117 -7.57 6.23 20.41
N ALA A 118 -7.25 6.84 19.27
CA ALA A 118 -6.60 8.14 19.28
C ALA A 118 -7.59 9.13 19.90
N ALA A 119 -7.15 9.84 20.94
CA ALA A 119 -7.95 10.87 21.58
C ALA A 119 -8.50 11.83 20.52
N PRO A 120 -9.76 12.29 20.64
CA PRO A 120 -10.36 13.16 19.65
C PRO A 120 -9.48 14.38 19.45
N VAL A 121 -9.23 14.72 18.18
CA VAL A 121 -8.59 15.98 17.81
C VAL A 121 -9.54 17.08 18.28
N ALA A 122 -9.12 17.82 19.31
CA ALA A 122 -9.85 18.96 19.81
C ALA A 122 -9.95 20.02 18.70
N VAL A 123 -11.18 20.46 18.42
CA VAL A 123 -11.48 21.65 17.63
C VAL A 123 -11.39 22.86 18.54
#